data_AF-A0A8R1DMM8-F1
#
_entry.id   AF-A0A8R1DMM8-F1
#
_cell.length_a   1.000
_cell.length_b   1.000
_cell.length_c   1.000
_cell.angle_alpha   90.00
_cell.angle_beta   90.00
_cell.angle_gamma   90.00
#
_symmetry.space_group_name_H-M   'P 1'
#
loop_
_entity.id
_entity.type
_entity.pdbx_description
1 polymer ?
#
loop_
_entity_poly.entity_id
_entity_poly.type
_entity_poly.pdbx_seq_one_letter_code
_entity_poly.pdbx_strand_id
1 'polypeptide(L)'
;MIVELVNAVRNGEWVQVRQLLLKHWLVQVPRVFEINADMPWDNTGVSERMLGELGEMLFSPIVSAFALNPRNTSNSLADMNAIAGVDPAKGGQICGHVFKNGELTYTCMDCATDGTCVMCLKCFEVSIHKTHKYRVRKIGLCYFQHSSISETTQTNTVLFVEETQTER
;
A
#
# COMPACT_ATOMS: atom_id res chain seq x y z
N MET A 1 1.99 -22.43 11.01
CA MET A 1 1.52 -21.56 9.91
C MET A 1 2.64 -21.07 9.00
N ILE A 2 3.50 -20.11 9.36
CA ILE A 2 4.52 -19.56 8.42
C ILE A 2 5.45 -20.66 7.86
N VAL A 3 5.95 -21.56 8.71
CA VAL A 3 6.80 -22.68 8.26
C VAL A 3 6.08 -23.58 7.24
N GLU A 4 4.82 -23.94 7.52
CA GLU A 4 3.99 -24.78 6.63
C GLU A 4 3.71 -24.06 5.32
N LEU A 5 3.43 -22.75 5.39
CA LEU A 5 3.20 -21.89 4.23
C LEU A 5 4.43 -21.83 3.33
N VAL A 6 5.61 -21.58 3.89
CA VAL A 6 6.87 -21.54 3.12
C VAL A 6 7.18 -22.90 2.49
N ASN A 7 6.92 -24.00 3.20
CA ASN A 7 7.10 -25.34 2.65
C ASN A 7 6.13 -25.60 1.48
N ALA A 8 4.85 -25.24 1.61
CA ALA A 8 3.88 -25.37 0.53
C ALA A 8 4.27 -24.55 -0.71
N VAL A 9 4.82 -23.34 -0.52
CA VAL A 9 5.36 -22.54 -1.64
C VAL A 9 6.54 -23.25 -2.31
N ARG A 10 7.49 -23.79 -1.54
CA ARG A 10 8.66 -24.52 -2.08
C ARG A 10 8.24 -25.75 -2.89
N ASN A 11 7.15 -26.39 -2.51
CA ASN A 11 6.61 -27.57 -3.18
C ASN A 11 5.66 -27.23 -4.35
N GLY A 12 5.34 -25.94 -4.57
CA GLY A 12 4.39 -25.51 -5.61
C GLY A 12 2.93 -25.84 -5.31
N GLU A 13 2.58 -26.07 -4.04
CA GLU A 13 1.24 -26.48 -3.58
C GLU A 13 0.29 -25.27 -3.45
N TRP A 14 0.01 -24.57 -4.54
CA TRP A 14 -0.68 -23.26 -4.54
C TRP A 14 -2.09 -23.28 -3.92
N VAL A 15 -2.81 -24.41 -4.02
CA VAL A 15 -4.11 -24.57 -3.37
C VAL A 15 -3.96 -24.51 -1.85
N GLN A 16 -2.95 -25.19 -1.31
CA GLN A 16 -2.66 -25.19 0.13
C GLN A 16 -2.13 -23.83 0.59
N VAL A 17 -1.26 -23.19 -0.20
CA VAL A 17 -0.78 -21.81 0.06
C VAL A 17 -1.97 -20.86 0.22
N ARG A 18 -2.92 -20.89 -0.72
CA ARG A 18 -4.14 -20.06 -0.66
C ARG A 18 -4.97 -20.37 0.58
N GLN A 19 -5.17 -21.64 0.92
CA GLN A 19 -5.95 -22.03 2.10
C GLN A 19 -5.30 -21.54 3.41
N LEU A 20 -3.98 -21.68 3.53
CA LEU A 20 -3.22 -21.24 4.70
C LEU A 20 -3.30 -19.71 4.89
N LEU A 21 -3.13 -18.95 3.81
CA LEU A 21 -3.25 -17.48 3.84
C LEU A 21 -4.68 -17.03 4.20
N LEU A 22 -5.70 -17.61 3.56
CA LEU A 22 -7.10 -17.27 3.86
C LEU A 22 -7.45 -17.59 5.31
N LYS A 23 -7.05 -18.76 5.81
CA LYS A 23 -7.27 -19.14 7.21
C LYS A 23 -6.62 -18.15 8.17
N HIS A 24 -5.42 -17.66 7.86
CA HIS A 24 -4.75 -16.62 8.64
C HIS A 24 -5.51 -15.30 8.62
N TRP A 25 -5.86 -14.79 7.43
CA TRP A 25 -6.57 -13.52 7.29
C TRP A 25 -7.97 -13.52 7.89
N LEU A 26 -8.70 -14.63 7.83
CA LEU A 26 -10.00 -14.76 8.50
C LEU A 26 -9.93 -14.50 10.01
N VAL A 27 -8.79 -14.78 10.64
CA VAL A 27 -8.59 -14.55 12.08
C VAL A 27 -8.02 -13.16 12.35
N GLN A 28 -7.09 -12.67 11.53
CA GLN A 28 -6.38 -11.42 11.80
C GLN A 28 -7.12 -10.17 11.29
N VAL A 29 -7.76 -10.22 10.12
CA VAL A 29 -8.42 -9.05 9.51
C VAL A 29 -9.49 -8.44 10.44
N PRO A 30 -10.40 -9.22 11.06
CA PRO A 30 -11.42 -8.65 11.96
C PRO A 30 -10.85 -8.01 13.23
N ARG A 31 -9.61 -8.37 13.62
CA ARG A 31 -8.91 -7.78 14.77
C ARG A 31 -8.24 -6.45 14.42
N VAL A 32 -7.89 -6.26 13.15
CA VAL A 32 -7.24 -5.05 12.63
C VAL A 32 -8.28 -4.03 12.17
N PHE A 33 -9.34 -4.52 11.54
CA PHE A 33 -10.43 -3.73 11.00
C PHE A 33 -11.69 -4.07 11.78
N GLU A 34 -11.87 -3.40 12.92
CA GLU A 34 -13.15 -3.47 13.65
C GLU A 34 -14.25 -2.96 12.72
N ILE A 35 -15.16 -3.86 12.34
CA ILE A 35 -16.28 -3.51 11.46
C ILE A 35 -17.26 -2.69 12.29
N ASN A 36 -17.32 -1.39 12.04
CA ASN A 36 -18.40 -0.54 12.54
C ASN A 36 -19.70 -0.92 11.80
N ALA A 37 -20.62 -1.59 12.49
CA ALA A 37 -21.88 -2.07 11.89
C ALA A 37 -22.79 -0.93 11.44
N ASP A 38 -22.73 0.23 12.13
CA ASP A 38 -23.55 1.40 11.84
C ASP A 38 -22.99 2.21 10.66
N MET A 39 -21.67 2.18 10.47
CA MET A 39 -20.99 2.86 9.36
C MET A 39 -19.84 2.00 8.81
N PRO A 40 -20.13 0.97 7.98
CA PRO A 40 -19.11 0.04 7.49
C PRO A 40 -18.00 0.66 6.65
N TRP A 41 -18.23 1.85 6.09
CA TRP A 41 -17.28 2.62 5.30
C TRP A 41 -16.51 3.66 6.14
N ASP A 42 -16.84 3.81 7.42
CA ASP A 42 -16.14 4.73 8.31
C ASP A 42 -14.80 4.14 8.75
N ASN A 43 -13.75 4.58 8.10
CA ASN A 43 -12.37 4.24 8.42
C ASN A 43 -11.71 5.25 9.37
N THR A 44 -12.46 6.22 9.92
CA THR A 44 -11.90 7.23 10.84
C THR A 44 -11.43 6.62 12.16
N GLY A 45 -12.05 5.51 12.59
CA GLY A 45 -11.64 4.71 13.75
C GLY A 45 -10.44 3.80 13.49
N VAL A 46 -10.10 3.54 12.23
CA VAL A 46 -8.84 2.87 11.84
C VAL A 46 -7.72 3.91 11.99
N SER A 47 -7.39 4.25 13.23
CA SER A 47 -6.23 5.08 13.48
C SER A 47 -5.02 4.37 12.86
N GLU A 48 -4.25 5.06 12.02
CA GLU A 48 -2.97 4.57 11.49
C GLU A 48 -2.03 4.03 12.57
N ARG A 49 -2.30 4.40 13.83
CA ARG A 49 -1.63 3.90 15.03
C ARG A 49 -1.81 2.38 15.24
N MET A 50 -2.79 1.74 14.58
CA MET A 50 -3.18 0.35 14.85
C MET A 50 -2.62 -0.71 13.90
N LEU A 51 -1.94 -0.33 12.81
CA LEU A 51 -1.24 -1.32 11.98
C LEU A 51 0.17 -1.67 12.50
N GLY A 52 0.57 -1.24 13.71
CA GLY A 52 1.89 -1.53 14.31
C GLY A 52 2.25 -3.02 14.36
N GLU A 53 2.28 -3.64 15.54
CA GLU A 53 2.56 -5.10 15.63
C GLU A 53 1.47 -5.94 14.93
N LEU A 54 0.23 -5.44 14.86
CA LEU A 54 -0.88 -6.15 14.23
C LEU A 54 -0.79 -6.16 12.70
N GLY A 55 -0.30 -5.09 12.07
CA GLY A 55 -0.08 -5.06 10.62
C GLY A 55 1.12 -5.92 10.22
N GLU A 56 2.17 -5.96 11.05
CA GLU A 56 3.25 -6.95 10.92
C GLU A 56 2.68 -8.38 10.93
N MET A 57 1.76 -8.69 11.84
CA MET A 57 1.11 -10.00 11.91
C MET A 57 0.21 -10.30 10.72
N LEU A 58 -0.41 -9.29 10.11
CA LEU A 58 -1.26 -9.46 8.93
C LEU A 58 -0.43 -9.81 7.68
N PHE A 59 0.71 -9.13 7.50
CA PHE A 59 1.51 -9.22 6.27
C PHE A 59 2.76 -10.11 6.38
N SER A 60 3.32 -10.35 7.57
CA SER A 60 4.51 -11.21 7.77
C SER A 60 4.39 -12.58 7.08
N PRO A 61 3.25 -13.29 7.11
CA PRO A 61 3.15 -14.59 6.43
C PRO A 61 3.26 -14.50 4.92
N ILE A 62 2.65 -13.48 4.30
CA ILE A 62 2.75 -13.30 2.84
C ILE A 62 4.18 -12.92 2.46
N VAL A 63 4.82 -12.02 3.21
CA VAL A 63 6.23 -11.65 2.96
C VAL A 63 7.17 -12.84 3.16
N SER A 64 6.97 -13.62 4.22
CA SER A 64 7.73 -14.86 4.48
C SER A 64 7.61 -15.86 3.34
N ALA A 65 6.40 -16.02 2.79
CA ALA A 65 6.13 -16.89 1.65
C ALA A 65 6.87 -16.43 0.39
N PHE A 66 6.80 -15.13 0.06
CA PHE A 66 7.50 -14.55 -1.08
C PHE A 66 9.04 -14.60 -0.92
N ALA A 67 9.54 -14.35 0.29
CA ALA A 67 10.97 -14.39 0.59
C ALA A 67 11.51 -15.83 0.79
N LEU A 68 10.66 -16.86 0.75
CA LEU A 68 11.00 -18.24 1.10
C LEU A 68 11.71 -18.38 2.46
N ASN A 69 11.42 -17.45 3.37
CA ASN A 69 12.09 -17.29 4.66
C ASN A 69 11.10 -17.56 5.81
N PRO A 70 11.16 -18.75 6.43
CA PRO A 70 10.20 -19.13 7.48
C PRO A 70 10.43 -18.42 8.82
N ARG A 71 11.52 -17.65 8.95
CA ARG A 71 11.88 -16.90 10.16
C ARG A 71 11.65 -15.40 10.02
N ASN A 72 11.07 -14.95 8.91
CA ASN A 72 10.81 -13.53 8.71
C ASN A 72 9.69 -13.05 9.65
N THR A 73 10.01 -12.06 10.48
CA THR A 73 9.08 -11.43 11.42
C THR A 73 8.65 -10.04 10.97
N SER A 74 9.08 -9.59 9.78
CA SER A 74 8.82 -8.27 9.24
C SER A 74 7.95 -8.32 7.98
N ASN A 75 7.15 -7.28 7.78
CA ASN A 75 6.45 -6.95 6.55
C ASN A 75 7.37 -6.34 5.47
N SER A 76 8.66 -6.19 5.76
CA SER A 76 9.63 -5.63 4.83
C SER A 76 9.87 -6.56 3.65
N LEU A 77 9.71 -6.01 2.45
CA LEU A 77 9.99 -6.68 1.19
C LEU A 77 11.49 -6.65 0.82
N ALA A 78 12.36 -6.13 1.69
CA ALA A 78 13.77 -5.93 1.39
C ALA A 78 14.50 -7.24 1.02
N ASP A 79 14.13 -8.36 1.64
CA ASP A 79 14.70 -9.69 1.33
C ASP A 79 14.48 -10.09 -0.14
N MET A 80 13.46 -9.56 -0.80
CA MET A 80 13.22 -9.83 -2.22
C MET A 80 14.27 -9.19 -3.13
N ASN A 81 14.98 -8.16 -2.69
CA ASN A 81 16.10 -7.59 -3.46
C ASN A 81 17.20 -8.62 -3.68
N ALA A 82 17.47 -9.46 -2.68
CA ALA A 82 18.45 -10.54 -2.79
C ALA A 82 17.98 -11.63 -3.76
N ILE A 83 16.69 -11.99 -3.71
CA ILE A 83 16.09 -13.00 -4.62
C ILE A 83 16.09 -12.50 -6.06
N ALA A 84 15.77 -11.23 -6.28
CA ALA A 84 15.78 -10.60 -7.59
C ALA A 84 17.20 -10.30 -8.12
N GLY A 85 18.25 -10.57 -7.33
CA GLY A 85 19.63 -10.30 -7.72
C GLY A 85 19.93 -8.81 -7.88
N VAL A 86 19.19 -7.94 -7.20
CA VAL A 86 19.39 -6.49 -7.27
C VAL A 86 20.64 -6.14 -6.49
N ASP A 87 21.64 -5.63 -7.18
CA ASP A 87 22.84 -5.07 -6.56
C ASP A 87 22.48 -3.75 -5.85
N PRO A 88 22.60 -3.68 -4.51
CA PRO A 88 22.23 -2.48 -3.78
C PRO A 88 23.07 -1.25 -4.18
N ALA A 89 24.25 -1.45 -4.78
CA ALA A 89 25.11 -0.38 -5.28
C ALA A 89 24.72 0.15 -6.67
N LYS A 90 23.88 -0.57 -7.44
CA LYS A 90 23.49 -0.20 -8.82
C LYS A 90 22.09 0.41 -8.95
N GLY A 91 21.39 0.62 -7.82
CA GLY A 91 20.00 1.09 -7.81
C GLY A 91 19.01 -0.01 -8.22
N GLY A 92 17.71 0.30 -8.18
CA GLY A 92 16.65 -0.66 -8.55
C GLY A 92 16.12 -1.52 -7.40
N GLN A 93 16.37 -1.13 -6.15
CA GLN A 93 15.84 -1.83 -4.97
C GLN A 93 14.31 -1.64 -4.86
N ILE A 94 13.60 -2.73 -4.58
CA ILE A 94 12.20 -2.70 -4.15
C ILE A 94 12.14 -1.96 -2.81
N CYS A 95 11.47 -0.81 -2.81
CA CYS A 95 11.38 0.04 -1.62
C CYS A 95 10.36 -0.48 -0.59
N GLY A 96 9.19 -0.95 -1.05
CA GLY A 96 8.13 -1.47 -0.17
C GLY A 96 7.56 -0.45 0.84
N HIS A 97 7.75 0.86 0.64
CA HIS A 97 7.24 1.88 1.56
C HIS A 97 5.71 1.85 1.61
N VAL A 98 5.17 1.66 2.83
CA VAL A 98 3.74 1.72 3.08
C VAL A 98 3.36 3.17 3.38
N PHE A 99 2.54 3.74 2.51
CA PHE A 99 2.14 5.14 2.62
C PHE A 99 1.23 5.40 3.81
N LYS A 100 1.43 6.56 4.42
CA LYS A 100 0.59 7.09 5.49
C LYS A 100 -0.46 8.07 4.97
N ASN A 101 -1.53 8.25 5.72
CA ASN A 101 -2.53 9.27 5.46
C ASN A 101 -1.87 10.66 5.49
N GLY A 102 -2.17 11.46 4.49
CA GLY A 102 -1.55 12.75 4.27
C GLY A 102 -0.14 12.69 3.67
N GLU A 103 0.40 11.52 3.36
CA GLU A 103 1.71 11.41 2.71
C GLU A 103 1.63 11.75 1.20
N LEU A 104 2.72 12.30 0.67
CA LEU A 104 2.83 12.61 -0.76
C LEU A 104 3.27 11.40 -1.57
N THR A 105 2.60 11.24 -2.71
CA THR A 105 2.91 10.27 -3.76
C THR A 105 3.33 11.00 -5.02
N TYR A 106 4.28 10.40 -5.75
CA TYR A 106 4.82 10.94 -6.99
C TYR A 106 4.53 9.95 -8.11
N THR A 107 3.79 10.39 -9.14
CA THR A 107 3.50 9.59 -10.32
C THR A 107 4.18 10.21 -11.53
N CYS A 108 5.04 9.45 -12.21
CA CYS A 108 5.63 9.89 -13.48
C CYS A 108 4.60 9.72 -14.59
N MET A 109 4.17 10.81 -15.22
CA MET A 109 3.15 10.79 -16.26
C MET A 109 3.66 10.21 -17.58
N ASP A 110 4.97 10.22 -17.80
CA ASP A 110 5.59 9.69 -19.02
C ASP A 110 5.89 8.19 -18.94
N CYS A 111 6.06 7.66 -17.72
CA CYS A 111 6.49 6.27 -17.50
C CYS A 111 5.46 5.39 -16.79
N ALA A 112 4.48 5.97 -16.10
CA ALA A 112 3.47 5.20 -15.41
C ALA A 112 2.60 4.42 -16.41
N THR A 113 2.51 3.11 -16.22
CA THR A 113 1.62 2.24 -17.02
C THR A 113 0.15 2.56 -16.75
N ASP A 114 -0.19 2.94 -15.53
CA ASP A 114 -1.53 3.35 -15.13
C ASP A 114 -1.50 4.37 -13.97
N GLY A 115 -2.68 4.87 -13.59
CA GLY A 115 -2.85 5.88 -12.53
C GLY A 115 -2.59 5.39 -11.10
N THR A 116 -2.26 4.10 -10.91
CA THR A 116 -1.92 3.51 -9.61
C THR A 116 -0.40 3.43 -9.39
N CYS A 117 0.40 3.66 -10.43
CA CYS A 117 1.86 3.70 -10.35
C CYS A 117 2.32 4.93 -9.56
N VAL A 118 2.89 4.71 -8.37
CA VAL A 118 3.35 5.78 -7.46
C VAL A 118 4.73 5.48 -6.86
N MET A 119 5.47 6.52 -6.53
CA MET A 119 6.74 6.48 -5.81
C MET A 119 6.64 7.32 -4.52
N CYS A 120 7.35 6.89 -3.46
CA CYS A 120 7.58 7.74 -2.30
C CYS A 120 8.61 8.83 -2.63
N LEU A 121 8.70 9.88 -1.81
CA LEU A 121 9.62 10.99 -2.01
C LEU A 121 11.06 10.51 -2.20
N LYS A 122 11.55 9.62 -1.31
CA LYS A 122 12.93 9.14 -1.35
C LYS A 122 13.26 8.39 -2.65
N CYS A 123 12.32 7.58 -3.15
CA CYS A 123 12.48 6.84 -4.40
C CYS A 123 12.44 7.77 -5.61
N PHE A 124 11.46 8.68 -5.65
CA PHE A 124 11.41 9.72 -6.67
C PHE A 124 12.72 10.51 -6.67
N GLU A 125 13.27 10.78 -5.48
CA GLU A 125 14.44 11.62 -5.31
C GLU A 125 15.73 11.08 -5.96
N VAL A 126 15.83 9.77 -6.10
CA VAL A 126 17.03 9.12 -6.66
C VAL A 126 16.77 8.53 -8.04
N SER A 127 15.58 8.76 -8.60
CA SER A 127 15.15 8.21 -9.89
C SER A 127 15.40 9.19 -11.05
N ILE A 128 15.43 8.63 -12.27
CA ILE A 128 15.41 9.43 -13.51
C ILE A 128 14.10 10.22 -13.68
N HIS A 129 13.02 9.81 -13.00
CA HIS A 129 11.70 10.38 -13.20
C HIS A 129 11.55 11.81 -12.67
N LYS A 130 12.55 12.32 -11.94
CA LYS A 130 12.65 13.75 -11.58
C LYS A 130 12.63 14.69 -12.75
N THR A 131 13.16 14.25 -13.89
CA THR A 131 13.31 15.07 -15.10
C THR A 131 12.19 14.79 -16.11
N HIS A 132 11.23 13.93 -15.77
CA HIS A 132 10.05 13.65 -16.57
C HIS A 132 8.87 14.48 -16.09
N LYS A 133 7.77 14.53 -16.85
CA LYS A 133 6.52 15.09 -16.34
C LYS A 133 6.00 14.21 -15.20
N TYR A 134 5.74 14.79 -14.05
CA TYR A 134 5.21 14.07 -12.89
C TYR A 134 4.05 14.81 -12.23
N ARG A 135 3.25 14.06 -11.48
CA ARG A 135 2.15 14.57 -10.66
C ARG A 135 2.38 14.20 -9.20
N VAL A 136 2.12 15.14 -8.31
CA VAL A 136 2.14 14.92 -6.86
C VAL A 136 0.72 14.82 -6.33
N ARG A 137 0.44 13.83 -5.49
CA ARG A 137 -0.87 13.69 -4.81
C ARG A 137 -0.68 13.36 -3.33
N LYS A 138 -1.61 13.85 -2.50
CA LYS A 138 -1.65 13.52 -1.08
C LYS A 138 -2.61 12.34 -0.85
N ILE A 139 -2.12 11.27 -0.24
CA ILE A 139 -2.93 10.07 0.09
C ILE A 139 -3.91 10.38 1.22
N GLY A 140 -5.12 9.83 1.12
CA GLY A 140 -6.11 9.75 2.20
C GLY A 140 -6.85 11.04 2.57
N LEU A 141 -6.72 12.11 1.79
CA LEU A 141 -7.68 13.22 1.85
C LEU A 141 -8.90 12.90 0.97
N CYS A 142 -9.89 12.22 1.55
CA CYS A 142 -11.27 12.43 1.14
C CYS A 142 -11.70 13.79 1.70
N TYR A 143 -11.59 14.86 0.92
CA TYR A 143 -12.23 16.11 1.29
C TYR A 143 -13.76 15.92 1.21
N PHE A 144 -14.39 15.56 2.32
CA PHE A 144 -15.75 16.01 2.58
C PHE A 144 -15.64 17.46 3.05
N GLN A 145 -15.70 18.41 2.12
CA GLN A 145 -16.09 19.75 2.53
C GLN A 145 -17.57 19.68 2.92
N HIS A 146 -17.84 19.68 4.22
CA HIS A 146 -19.08 20.25 4.73
C HIS A 146 -19.04 21.75 4.40
N SER A 147 -19.38 22.10 3.16
CA SER A 147 -19.89 23.42 2.87
C SER A 147 -21.23 23.52 3.58
N SER A 148 -21.35 24.48 4.48
CA SER A 148 -22.63 24.94 5.02
C SER A 148 -23.64 25.05 3.87
N ILE A 149 -24.60 24.12 3.84
CA ILE A 149 -25.72 24.16 2.90
C ILE A 149 -26.63 25.28 3.39
N SER A 150 -26.52 26.47 2.78
CA SER A 150 -27.72 27.26 2.52
C SER A 150 -28.47 26.57 1.38
N GLU A 151 -29.75 26.35 1.61
CA GLU A 151 -30.63 25.46 0.86
C GLU A 151 -30.63 25.64 -0.67
N THR A 152 -30.92 24.49 -1.28
CA THR A 152 -31.68 24.27 -2.52
C THR A 152 -30.99 24.33 -3.89
N THR A 153 -31.16 23.18 -4.55
CA THR A 153 -31.20 22.90 -5.99
C THR A 153 -29.89 22.64 -6.72
N GLN A 154 -29.52 21.35 -6.68
CA GLN A 154 -28.75 20.56 -7.63
C GLN A 154 -28.52 21.21 -9.01
N THR A 155 -27.27 21.60 -9.25
CA THR A 155 -26.69 21.59 -10.58
C THR A 155 -25.50 20.65 -10.57
N ASN A 156 -25.43 19.80 -11.60
CA ASN A 156 -24.28 18.98 -11.96
C ASN A 156 -22.97 19.78 -11.84
N THR A 157 -22.20 19.54 -10.79
CA THR A 157 -20.85 20.11 -10.67
C THR A 157 -19.85 19.01 -10.96
N VAL A 158 -19.27 19.10 -12.15
CA VAL A 158 -18.04 18.43 -12.57
C VAL A 158 -17.02 18.58 -11.45
N LEU A 159 -16.54 17.46 -10.90
CA LEU A 159 -15.52 17.45 -9.85
C LEU A 159 -14.19 17.92 -10.45
N PHE A 160 -13.83 19.17 -10.17
CA PHE A 160 -12.49 19.67 -10.41
C PHE A 160 -11.58 19.12 -9.32
N VAL A 161 -10.70 18.19 -9.70
CA VAL A 161 -9.49 17.90 -8.93
C VAL A 161 -8.64 19.17 -9.02
N GLU A 162 -8.41 19.87 -7.91
CA GLU A 162 -7.32 20.84 -7.86
C GLU A 162 -6.01 20.04 -7.99
N GLU A 163 -5.56 19.88 -9.23
CA GLU A 163 -4.20 19.51 -9.53
C GLU A 163 -3.32 20.64 -9.00
N THR A 164 -2.61 20.40 -7.91
CA THR A 164 -1.33 21.09 -7.68
C THR A 164 -0.39 20.63 -8.79
N GLN A 165 -0.54 21.22 -9.98
CA GLN A 165 0.40 21.12 -11.07
C GLN A 165 1.66 21.86 -10.65
N THR A 166 2.57 21.17 -9.97
CA THR A 166 3.96 21.60 -9.96
C THR A 166 4.53 21.19 -11.32
N GLU A 167 4.20 21.95 -12.36
CA GLU A 167 4.84 21.84 -13.67
C GLU A 167 6.28 22.36 -13.54
N ARG A 168 7.25 21.47 -13.75
CA ARG A 168 8.63 21.79 -14.11
C ARG A 168 9.03 20.92 -15.29
#